data_AF-A0A812U0I0-F1
#
_entry.id   AF-A0A812U0I0-F1
#
_cell.length_a   1.000
_cell.length_b   1.000
_cell.length_c   1.000
_cell.angle_alpha   90.00
_cell.angle_beta   90.00
_cell.angle_gamma   90.00
#
_symmetry.space_group_name_H-M   'P 1'
#
loop_
_entity.id
_entity.type
_entity.pdbx_description
1 polymer ?
#
loop_
_entity_poly.entity_id
_entity_poly.type
_entity_poly.pdbx_seq_one_letter_code
_entity_poly.pdbx_strand_id
1 'polypeptide(L)'
;EWKHPQRGTGAAFDRLSRGGHEVCVFVLTAAASEKHRGQARASYETWGSRKPPGVQVFFVKDFSWTAEDMTGRPHDENPENVLSLRGDVDLGFLYNPVRAFYLWLYLAEHHASDCAWFVKVDGDTFVNLWALKLRLQRYFNS
;
A
#
# COMPACT_ATOMS: atom_id res chain seq x y z
N GLU A 1 20.54 15.92 -5.22
CA GLU A 1 20.34 15.50 -3.81
C GLU A 1 19.08 14.66 -3.71
N TRP A 2 19.12 13.59 -2.94
CA TRP A 2 17.95 12.78 -2.64
C TRP A 2 17.06 13.55 -1.66
N LYS A 3 15.78 13.73 -2.00
CA LYS A 3 14.83 14.38 -1.09
C LYS A 3 14.30 13.34 -0.11
N HIS A 4 14.43 13.60 1.17
CA HIS A 4 13.86 12.74 2.21
C HIS A 4 12.33 12.66 2.08
N PRO A 5 11.73 11.48 2.25
CA PRO A 5 10.29 11.34 2.26
C PRO A 5 9.67 12.21 3.36
N GLN A 6 8.64 12.97 2.99
CA GLN A 6 7.85 13.73 3.97
C GLN A 6 6.70 12.87 4.48
N ARG A 7 6.33 13.03 5.75
CA ARG A 7 5.10 12.42 6.29
C ARG A 7 3.90 12.80 5.44
N GLY A 8 3.14 11.78 5.04
CA GLY A 8 1.87 12.00 4.38
C GLY A 8 0.77 12.43 5.36
N THR A 9 -0.34 12.90 4.80
CA THR A 9 -1.52 13.35 5.54
C THR A 9 -2.76 12.70 4.94
N GLY A 10 -3.77 12.40 5.76
CA GLY A 10 -5.04 11.82 5.31
C GLY A 10 -5.38 10.54 6.06
N ALA A 11 -6.57 9.99 5.79
CA ALA A 11 -7.16 8.94 6.62
C ALA A 11 -6.31 7.65 6.61
N ALA A 12 -5.71 7.32 5.47
CA ALA A 12 -4.81 6.18 5.34
C ALA A 12 -3.50 6.35 6.13
N PHE A 13 -2.93 7.55 6.15
CA PHE A 13 -1.74 7.85 6.93
C PHE A 13 -2.03 7.84 8.43
N ASP A 14 -3.16 8.40 8.85
CA ASP A 14 -3.61 8.35 10.24
C ASP A 14 -3.83 6.90 10.69
N ARG A 15 -4.46 6.07 9.83
CA ARG A 15 -4.68 4.64 10.09
C ARG A 15 -3.37 3.88 10.24
N LEU A 16 -2.39 4.13 9.36
CA LEU A 16 -1.05 3.53 9.48
C LEU A 16 -0.40 3.94 10.81
N SER A 17 -0.41 5.25 11.11
CA SER A 17 0.22 5.86 12.29
C SER A 17 -0.42 5.46 13.63
N ARG A 18 -1.63 4.88 13.64
CA ARG A 18 -2.21 4.30 14.88
C ARG A 18 -1.37 3.14 15.42
N GLY A 19 -0.56 2.51 14.58
CA GLY A 19 0.35 1.45 14.96
C GLY A 19 -0.35 0.20 15.53
N GLY A 20 0.46 -0.72 16.07
CA GLY A 20 -0.03 -1.97 16.67
C GLY A 20 -0.57 -2.98 15.64
N HIS A 21 -0.24 -2.81 14.36
CA HIS A 21 -0.67 -3.73 13.31
C HIS A 21 0.26 -4.96 13.29
N GLU A 22 -0.32 -6.15 13.16
CA GLU A 22 0.48 -7.38 13.02
C GLU A 22 1.13 -7.45 11.63
N VAL A 23 0.38 -7.10 10.57
CA VAL A 23 0.89 -7.12 9.19
C VAL A 23 0.36 -5.91 8.43
N CYS A 24 1.25 -5.17 7.79
CA CYS A 24 0.91 -4.10 6.85
C CYS A 24 1.33 -4.51 5.44
N VAL A 25 0.34 -4.64 4.56
CA VAL A 25 0.53 -4.98 3.15
C VAL A 25 0.44 -3.70 2.32
N PHE A 26 1.45 -3.43 1.51
CA PHE A 26 1.53 -2.26 0.64
C PHE A 26 1.47 -2.73 -0.82
N VAL A 27 0.36 -2.42 -1.48
CA VAL A 27 0.14 -2.73 -2.89
C VAL A 27 0.65 -1.56 -3.71
N LEU A 28 1.77 -1.72 -4.41
CA LEU A 28 2.23 -0.70 -5.36
C LEU A 28 1.34 -0.75 -6.59
N THR A 29 0.57 0.31 -6.82
CA THR A 29 -0.33 0.44 -7.98
C THR A 29 0.31 1.32 -9.04
N ALA A 30 0.00 1.05 -10.31
CA ALA A 30 0.49 1.82 -11.45
C ALA A 30 -0.69 2.37 -12.26
N ALA A 31 -0.60 3.60 -12.73
CA ALA A 31 -1.63 4.24 -13.54
C ALA A 31 -1.37 4.09 -15.06
N ALA A 32 -0.22 3.55 -15.44
CA ALA A 32 0.31 3.59 -16.81
C ALA A 32 -0.62 3.02 -17.90
N SER A 33 -1.57 2.13 -17.56
CA SER A 33 -2.54 1.60 -18.51
C SER A 33 -3.89 1.29 -17.86
N GLU A 34 -4.95 1.21 -18.66
CA GLU A 34 -6.28 0.77 -18.19
C GLU A 34 -6.22 -0.61 -17.52
N LYS A 35 -5.39 -1.52 -18.03
CA LYS A 35 -5.16 -2.82 -17.43
C LYS A 35 -4.62 -2.69 -16.00
N HIS A 36 -3.60 -1.86 -15.77
CA HIS A 36 -3.03 -1.65 -14.44
C HIS A 36 -4.03 -1.02 -13.48
N ARG A 37 -4.81 -0.03 -13.97
CA ARG A 37 -5.90 0.58 -13.19
C ARG A 37 -6.97 -0.45 -12.80
N GLY A 38 -7.36 -1.31 -13.74
CA GLY A 38 -8.30 -2.40 -13.50
C GLY A 38 -7.79 -3.44 -12.51
N GLN A 39 -6.50 -3.80 -12.55
CA GLN A 39 -5.87 -4.70 -11.58
C GLN A 39 -5.85 -4.12 -10.17
N ALA A 40 -5.47 -2.85 -10.02
CA ALA A 40 -5.51 -2.15 -8.74
C ALA A 40 -6.94 -2.13 -8.16
N ARG A 41 -7.94 -1.80 -8.99
CA ARG A 41 -9.35 -1.81 -8.59
C ARG A 41 -9.83 -3.20 -8.19
N ALA A 42 -9.52 -4.22 -8.99
CA ALA A 42 -9.89 -5.60 -8.68
C ALA A 42 -9.30 -6.05 -7.34
N SER A 43 -8.03 -5.76 -7.08
CA SER A 43 -7.37 -6.06 -5.80
C SER A 43 -8.02 -5.29 -4.64
N TYR A 44 -8.36 -4.01 -4.84
CA TYR A 44 -9.05 -3.17 -3.85
C TYR A 44 -10.44 -3.72 -3.49
N GLU A 45 -11.26 -4.05 -4.48
CA GLU A 45 -12.64 -4.51 -4.31
C GLU A 45 -12.72 -5.94 -3.74
N THR A 46 -11.71 -6.77 -4.00
CA THR A 46 -11.71 -8.18 -3.62
C THR A 46 -10.91 -8.45 -2.34
N TRP A 47 -9.68 -8.95 -2.46
CA TRP A 47 -8.89 -9.44 -1.34
C TRP A 47 -8.33 -8.30 -0.47
N GLY A 48 -8.10 -7.12 -1.03
CA GLY A 48 -7.59 -5.97 -0.30
C GLY A 48 -8.59 -5.36 0.69
N SER A 49 -9.89 -5.53 0.45
CA SER A 49 -10.96 -5.06 1.34
C SER A 49 -11.28 -6.07 2.45
N ARG A 50 -11.08 -7.37 2.19
CA ARG A 50 -11.41 -8.47 3.11
C ARG A 50 -10.16 -8.96 3.83
N LYS A 51 -9.95 -8.49 5.05
CA LYS A 51 -8.72 -8.76 5.83
C LYS A 51 -9.03 -9.32 7.23
N PRO A 52 -8.20 -10.25 7.75
CA PRO A 52 -8.31 -10.70 9.14
C PRO A 52 -7.93 -9.57 10.11
N PRO A 53 -8.34 -9.66 11.39
CA PRO A 53 -7.92 -8.71 12.43
C PRO A 53 -6.40 -8.57 12.49
N GLY A 54 -5.90 -7.37 12.79
CA GLY A 54 -4.46 -7.09 12.87
C GLY A 54 -3.74 -6.96 11.51
N VAL A 55 -4.40 -7.23 10.39
CA VAL A 55 -3.84 -7.00 9.05
C VAL A 55 -4.39 -5.70 8.47
N GLN A 56 -3.51 -4.87 7.90
CA GLN A 56 -3.85 -3.71 7.10
C GLN A 56 -3.37 -3.90 5.66
N VAL A 57 -4.15 -3.38 4.72
CA VAL A 57 -3.78 -3.32 3.30
C VAL A 57 -3.86 -1.87 2.89
N PHE A 58 -2.78 -1.34 2.33
CA PHE A 58 -2.66 0.00 1.81
C PHE A 58 -2.30 -0.05 0.34
N PHE A 59 -3.02 0.70 -0.49
CA PHE A 59 -2.73 0.86 -1.90
C PHE A 59 -1.90 2.12 -2.08
N VAL A 60 -0.67 1.97 -2.56
CA VAL A 60 0.27 3.06 -2.76
C VAL A 60 0.17 3.52 -4.21
N LYS A 61 -0.43 4.69 -4.40
CA LYS A 61 -0.56 5.32 -5.71
C LYS A 61 0.45 6.46 -5.86
N ASP A 62 0.88 6.68 -7.09
CA ASP A 62 1.56 7.91 -7.48
C ASP A 62 0.56 9.09 -7.64
N PHE A 63 1.05 10.25 -8.10
CA PHE A 63 0.24 11.46 -8.31
C PHE A 63 -0.40 11.58 -9.70
N SER A 64 -0.17 10.64 -10.61
CA SER A 64 -0.69 10.68 -11.98
C SER A 64 -2.18 10.33 -12.09
N TRP A 65 -2.80 9.89 -10.98
CA TRP A 65 -4.22 9.54 -10.91
C TRP A 65 -4.81 9.71 -9.51
N THR A 66 -6.12 9.87 -9.47
CA THR A 66 -6.89 10.15 -8.25
C THR A 66 -7.18 8.88 -7.46
N ALA A 67 -7.60 9.03 -6.21
CA ALA A 67 -8.11 7.90 -5.43
C ALA A 67 -9.39 7.32 -6.05
N GLU A 68 -10.27 8.17 -6.59
CA GLU A 68 -11.47 7.75 -7.35
C GLU A 68 -11.12 6.87 -8.55
N ASP A 69 -10.09 7.22 -9.33
CA ASP A 69 -9.67 6.40 -10.48
C ASP A 69 -9.26 4.98 -10.03
N MET A 70 -8.58 4.90 -8.89
CA MET A 70 -8.08 3.66 -8.30
C MET A 70 -9.21 2.82 -7.69
N THR A 71 -10.12 3.43 -6.92
CA THR A 71 -11.20 2.72 -6.22
C THR A 71 -12.43 2.49 -7.09
N GLY A 72 -12.59 3.26 -8.18
CA GLY A 72 -13.80 3.31 -8.98
C GLY A 72 -15.01 3.95 -8.28
N ARG A 73 -14.79 4.64 -7.15
CA ARG A 73 -15.86 5.23 -6.32
C ARG A 73 -15.86 6.75 -6.47
N PRO A 74 -16.93 7.33 -7.04
CA PRO A 74 -17.07 8.78 -7.15
C PRO A 74 -16.96 9.45 -5.77
N HIS A 75 -16.24 10.57 -5.71
CA HIS A 75 -16.05 11.38 -4.49
C HIS A 75 -15.31 10.68 -3.33
N ASP A 76 -14.66 9.54 -3.58
CA ASP A 76 -13.77 8.88 -2.62
C ASP A 76 -12.37 9.50 -2.69
N GLU A 77 -12.27 10.77 -2.28
CA GLU A 77 -11.03 11.57 -2.41
C GLU A 77 -9.96 11.21 -1.36
N ASN A 78 -10.38 10.65 -0.21
CA ASN A 78 -9.48 10.28 0.89
C ASN A 78 -9.83 8.90 1.51
N PRO A 79 -9.75 7.81 0.74
CA PRO A 79 -10.04 6.48 1.24
C PRO A 79 -9.07 6.08 2.34
N GLU A 80 -9.56 5.39 3.37
CA GLU A 80 -8.80 5.02 4.56
C GLU A 80 -7.62 4.05 4.33
N ASN A 81 -7.42 3.60 3.09
CA ASN A 81 -6.43 2.60 2.73
C ASN A 81 -5.68 2.94 1.44
N VAL A 82 -5.67 4.20 1.01
CA VAL A 82 -4.93 4.66 -0.16
C VAL A 82 -3.90 5.70 0.25
N LEU A 83 -2.63 5.39 -0.01
CA LEU A 83 -1.50 6.23 0.31
C LEU A 83 -0.99 6.90 -0.97
N SER A 84 -0.83 8.22 -0.92
CA SER A 84 -0.16 9.00 -1.97
C SER A 84 1.12 9.60 -1.37
N LEU A 85 2.25 8.93 -1.56
CA LEU A 85 3.52 9.35 -0.96
C LEU A 85 4.08 10.53 -1.74
N ARG A 86 4.15 11.73 -1.15
CA ARG A 86 4.73 12.91 -1.80
C ARG A 86 6.11 12.58 -2.37
N GLY A 87 6.31 12.77 -3.68
CA GLY A 87 7.57 12.43 -4.35
C GLY A 87 7.62 11.03 -4.98
N ASP A 88 6.59 10.21 -4.79
CA ASP A 88 6.40 8.98 -5.58
C ASP A 88 6.02 9.35 -7.03
N VAL A 89 6.74 8.77 -7.98
CA VAL A 89 6.58 9.02 -9.41
C VAL A 89 6.53 7.68 -10.13
N ASP A 90 5.48 7.46 -10.92
CA ASP A 90 5.43 6.32 -11.83
C ASP A 90 6.34 6.59 -13.03
N LEU A 91 7.53 5.98 -12.98
CA LEU A 91 8.51 6.01 -14.06
C LEU A 91 8.29 4.88 -15.07
N GLY A 92 7.19 4.12 -14.93
CA GLY A 92 6.87 2.95 -15.72
C GLY A 92 7.40 1.65 -15.10
N PHE A 93 6.94 0.53 -15.64
CA PHE A 93 7.15 -0.82 -15.08
C PHE A 93 8.63 -1.15 -14.78
N LEU A 94 9.55 -0.79 -15.68
CA LEU A 94 10.98 -1.10 -15.54
C LEU A 94 11.64 -0.39 -14.35
N TYR A 95 11.00 0.65 -13.81
CA TYR A 95 11.51 1.46 -12.70
C TYR A 95 10.68 1.29 -11.42
N ASN A 96 9.76 0.32 -11.39
CA ASN A 96 8.99 -0.01 -10.18
C ASN A 96 9.87 -0.31 -8.94
N PRO A 97 11.10 -0.88 -9.06
CA PRO A 97 12.00 -1.01 -7.92
C PRO A 97 12.33 0.32 -7.23
N VAL A 98 12.39 1.44 -7.96
CA VAL A 98 12.66 2.77 -7.39
C VAL A 98 11.52 3.19 -6.47
N ARG A 99 10.27 2.95 -6.87
CA ARG A 99 9.08 3.21 -6.05
C ARG A 99 9.05 2.32 -4.81
N ALA A 100 9.43 1.05 -4.95
CA ALA A 100 9.55 0.14 -3.82
C ALA A 100 10.62 0.63 -2.82
N PHE A 101 11.80 1.04 -3.29
CA PHE A 101 12.82 1.61 -2.40
C PHE A 101 12.36 2.92 -1.75
N TYR A 102 11.63 3.76 -2.46
CA TYR A 102 11.06 4.99 -1.90
C TYR A 102 10.04 4.69 -0.79
N LEU A 103 9.15 3.72 -1.02
CA LEU A 103 8.23 3.22 0.00
C LEU A 103 9.00 2.69 1.22
N TRP A 104 10.04 1.87 1.02
CA TRP A 104 10.82 1.33 2.13
C TRP A 104 11.52 2.41 2.94
N LEU A 105 12.11 3.41 2.29
CA LEU A 105 12.71 4.55 2.97
C LEU A 105 11.66 5.32 3.77
N TYR A 106 10.49 5.60 3.19
CA TYR A 106 9.37 6.25 3.88
C TYR A 106 8.95 5.48 5.14
N LEU A 107 8.77 4.16 5.03
CA LEU A 107 8.37 3.32 6.16
C LEU A 107 9.44 3.26 7.24
N ALA A 108 10.71 3.18 6.86
CA ALA A 108 11.82 3.17 7.79
C ALA A 108 11.94 4.49 8.58
N GLU A 109 11.74 5.64 7.91
CA GLU A 109 11.84 6.95 8.56
C GLU A 109 10.63 7.28 9.44
N HIS A 110 9.41 6.87 9.05
CA HIS A 110 8.18 7.38 9.67
C HIS A 110 7.34 6.34 10.40
N HIS A 111 7.47 5.05 10.07
CA HIS A 111 6.52 4.01 10.48
C HIS A 111 7.18 2.70 10.93
N ALA A 112 8.48 2.70 11.24
CA ALA A 112 9.23 1.48 11.54
C ALA A 112 8.66 0.67 12.73
N SER A 113 7.94 1.33 13.64
CA SER A 113 7.30 0.72 14.82
C SER A 113 5.82 0.41 14.65
N ASP A 114 5.20 0.80 13.54
CA ASP A 114 3.74 0.80 13.43
C ASP A 114 3.17 -0.57 13.04
N CYS A 115 3.99 -1.42 12.43
CA CYS A 115 3.63 -2.76 12.00
C CYS A 115 4.71 -3.77 12.42
N ALA A 116 4.32 -4.96 12.86
CA ALA A 116 5.29 -6.03 13.16
C ALA A 116 5.89 -6.62 11.86
N TRP A 117 5.08 -6.73 10.81
CA TRP A 117 5.50 -7.20 9.49
C TRP A 117 5.09 -6.21 8.40
N PHE A 118 6.01 -5.95 7.47
CA PHE A 118 5.76 -5.15 6.28
C PHE A 118 5.89 -6.02 5.03
N VAL A 119 4.94 -5.91 4.11
CA VAL A 119 4.92 -6.71 2.88
C VAL A 119 4.65 -5.77 1.70
N LYS A 120 5.50 -5.81 0.68
CA LYS A 120 5.21 -5.18 -0.62
C LYS A 120 4.56 -6.20 -1.56
N VAL A 121 3.54 -5.76 -2.27
CA VAL A 121 2.80 -6.57 -3.26
C VAL A 121 2.62 -5.74 -4.54
N ASP A 122 2.61 -6.40 -5.70
CA ASP A 122 2.27 -5.76 -6.98
C ASP A 122 0.76 -5.72 -7.20
N GLY A 123 0.26 -4.72 -7.92
CA GLY A 123 -1.18 -4.52 -8.14
C GLY A 123 -1.91 -5.69 -8.82
N ASP A 124 -1.18 -6.58 -9.50
CA ASP A 124 -1.70 -7.75 -10.22
C ASP A 124 -1.64 -9.06 -9.42
N THR A 125 -1.20 -9.02 -8.16
CA THR A 125 -1.05 -10.19 -7.31
C THR A 125 -2.29 -10.43 -6.44
N PHE A 126 -2.77 -11.68 -6.39
CA PHE A 126 -3.74 -12.11 -5.39
C PHE A 126 -3.05 -12.57 -4.11
N VAL A 127 -3.51 -12.10 -2.95
CA VAL A 127 -2.97 -12.50 -1.65
C VAL A 127 -4.06 -13.10 -0.76
N ASN A 128 -3.85 -14.33 -0.30
CA ASN A 128 -4.65 -14.90 0.77
C ASN A 128 -4.14 -14.39 2.14
N LEU A 129 -4.75 -13.30 2.63
CA LEU A 129 -4.33 -12.61 3.86
C LEU A 129 -4.44 -13.49 5.12
N TRP A 130 -5.41 -14.40 5.20
CA TRP A 130 -5.54 -15.34 6.32
C TRP A 130 -4.38 -16.34 6.33
N ALA A 131 -4.08 -16.92 5.16
CA ALA A 131 -2.96 -17.86 5.05
C ALA A 131 -1.62 -17.15 5.33
N LEU A 132 -1.42 -15.93 4.82
CA LEU A 132 -0.22 -15.14 5.09
C LEU A 132 -0.04 -14.91 6.60
N LYS A 133 -1.08 -14.40 7.27
CA LYS A 133 -1.04 -14.15 8.72
C LYS A 133 -0.70 -15.43 9.50
N LEU A 134 -1.39 -16.53 9.20
CA LEU A 134 -1.16 -17.82 9.88
C LEU A 134 0.28 -18.31 9.70
N ARG A 135 0.87 -18.14 8.51
CA ARG A 135 2.25 -18.56 8.24
C ARG A 135 3.25 -17.70 8.99
N LEU A 136 3.07 -16.39 9.01
CA LEU A 136 3.96 -15.49 9.78
C LEU A 136 3.92 -15.83 11.27
N GLN A 137 2.73 -16.00 11.85
CA GLN A 137 2.57 -16.35 13.26
C GLN A 137 3.21 -17.71 13.59
N ARG A 138 3.02 -18.71 12.74
CA ARG A 138 3.50 -20.08 13.00
C ARG A 138 5.02 -20.23 12.94
N TYR A 139 5.69 -19.51 12.04
CA TYR A 139 7.11 -19.76 11.74
C TYR A 139 8.06 -18.71 12.28
N PHE A 140 7.59 -17.50 12.58
CA PHE A 140 8.46 -16.38 12.94
C PHE A 140 8.10 -15.70 14.26
N ASN A 141 6.89 -15.92 14.79
CA ASN A 141 6.48 -15.42 16.10
C ASN A 141 6.40 -16.54 17.17
N SER A 142 6.98 -17.71 16.87
CA SER A 142 7.05 -18.87 17.78
C SER A 142 8.19 -18.74 18.79
#